data_AF-A0A0M8P007-F1
#
_entry.id   AF-A0A0M8P007-F1
#
_cell.length_a   1.000
_cell.length_b   1.000
_cell.length_c   1.000
_cell.angle_alpha   90.00
_cell.angle_beta   90.00
_cell.angle_gamma   90.00
#
_symmetry.space_group_name_H-M   'P 1'
#
loop_
_entity.id
_entity.type
_entity.pdbx_description
1 polymer ?
#
loop_
_entity_poly.entity_id
_entity_poly.type
_entity_poly.pdbx_seq_one_letter_code
_entity_poly.pdbx_strand_id
1 'polypeptide(L)'
;MWKSYPFIVQRVDALRYMVLQKYGGAVLDFDLACKRSLEPLRQFNFVAPAAHPAGFSIGMMLASPNHPFVKSLVNSLPIFNHAWPLLSYVTIMFSTGCHYASTVYTLQKDRSDLRILSGTLDNPNMHMLNGFVDTPLFRHLGSSSWHNKDARLILLLKDIELKMIFLASVILIGVLASLFLYCRWARHRLSSRQDVESNLRIPSLKYM
;
A
#
# COMPACT_ATOMS: atom_id res chain seq x y z
N MET A 1 10.75 -3.97 18.00
CA MET A 1 9.71 -4.40 17.04
C MET A 1 9.07 -3.21 16.34
N TRP A 2 8.24 -2.36 16.97
CA TRP A 2 7.59 -1.26 16.24
C TRP A 2 8.49 -0.07 15.87
N LYS A 3 9.61 0.15 16.57
CA LYS A 3 10.55 1.26 16.28
C LYS A 3 11.24 1.15 14.91
N SER A 4 11.28 -0.04 14.29
CA SER A 4 11.92 -0.25 12.99
C SER A 4 11.08 0.22 11.81
N TYR A 5 9.82 0.57 12.02
CA TYR A 5 8.97 1.10 10.94
C TYR A 5 9.36 2.55 10.60
N PRO A 6 9.57 2.89 9.30
CA PRO A 6 9.96 4.23 8.88
C PRO A 6 8.83 5.26 9.04
N PHE A 7 7.56 4.86 8.88
CA PHE A 7 6.43 5.78 8.92
C PHE A 7 5.71 5.76 10.28
N ILE A 8 5.29 6.93 10.77
CA ILE A 8 4.58 7.05 12.05
C ILE A 8 3.26 6.26 12.05
N VAL A 9 2.54 6.24 10.94
CA VAL A 9 1.28 5.48 10.82
C VAL A 9 1.51 3.97 11.01
N GLN A 10 2.61 3.42 10.49
CA GLN A 10 2.93 1.99 10.70
C GLN A 10 3.19 1.68 12.17
N ARG A 11 3.84 2.61 12.88
CA ARG A 11 4.09 2.50 14.31
C ARG A 11 2.79 2.50 15.10
N VAL A 12 1.85 3.38 14.73
CA VAL A 12 0.51 3.45 15.32
C VAL A 12 -0.29 2.19 15.02
N ASP A 13 -0.27 1.69 13.79
CA ASP A 13 -0.93 0.43 13.41
C ASP A 13 -0.39 -0.75 14.20
N ALA A 14 0.94 -0.89 14.28
CA ALA A 14 1.59 -1.92 15.08
C ALA A 14 1.17 -1.82 16.56
N LEU A 15 1.15 -0.61 17.11
CA LEU A 15 0.70 -0.36 18.48
C LEU A 15 -0.78 -0.74 18.68
N ARG A 16 -1.65 -0.44 17.70
CA ARG A 16 -3.06 -0.79 17.71
C ARG A 16 -3.24 -2.30 17.90
N TYR A 17 -2.52 -3.12 17.12
CA TYR A 17 -2.58 -4.58 17.27
C TYR A 17 -2.07 -5.05 18.64
N MET A 18 -0.96 -4.48 19.14
CA MET A 18 -0.39 -4.86 20.44
C MET A 18 -1.30 -4.49 21.61
N VAL A 19 -1.92 -3.31 21.58
CA VAL A 19 -2.90 -2.87 22.58
C VAL A 19 -4.13 -3.75 22.55
N LEU A 20 -4.68 -3.99 21.35
CA LEU A 20 -5.86 -4.83 21.18
C LEU A 20 -5.59 -6.29 21.60
N GLN A 21 -4.40 -6.83 21.31
CA GLN A 21 -3.99 -8.16 21.76
C GLN A 21 -3.98 -8.24 23.30
N LYS A 22 -3.38 -7.25 23.97
CA LYS A 22 -3.19 -7.28 25.42
C LYS A 22 -4.47 -7.02 26.20
N TYR A 23 -5.24 -6.01 25.78
CA TYR A 23 -6.36 -5.50 26.56
C TYR A 23 -7.73 -5.85 25.96
N GLY A 24 -7.79 -6.27 24.69
CA GLY A 24 -9.05 -6.38 23.96
C GLY A 24 -9.75 -5.04 23.84
N GLY A 25 -11.08 -5.07 23.75
CA GLY A 25 -11.91 -3.87 23.62
C GLY A 25 -12.03 -3.42 22.16
N ALA A 26 -12.18 -2.12 21.95
CA ALA A 26 -12.33 -1.53 20.62
C ALA A 26 -11.26 -0.46 20.38
N VAL A 27 -10.73 -0.44 19.17
CA VAL A 27 -9.79 0.56 18.67
C VAL A 27 -10.38 1.17 17.41
N LEU A 28 -10.34 2.51 17.31
CA LEU A 28 -10.94 3.27 16.23
C LEU A 28 -10.00 4.39 15.77
N ASP A 29 -10.05 4.70 14.48
CA ASP A 29 -9.45 5.91 13.93
C ASP A 29 -10.24 7.15 14.37
N PHE A 30 -9.55 8.28 14.50
CA PHE A 30 -10.16 9.53 14.97
C PHE A 30 -11.15 10.16 13.99
N ASP A 31 -11.20 9.68 12.76
CA ASP A 31 -12.12 10.17 11.73
C ASP A 31 -13.36 9.28 11.57
N LEU A 32 -13.59 8.35 12.51
CA LEU A 32 -14.84 7.60 12.64
C LEU A 32 -15.75 8.23 13.68
N ALA A 33 -16.75 8.99 13.20
CA ALA A 33 -17.82 9.47 14.07
C ALA A 33 -18.86 8.37 14.30
N CYS A 34 -18.90 7.81 15.51
CA CYS A 34 -19.86 6.78 15.90
C CYS A 34 -21.30 7.32 15.88
N LYS A 35 -22.18 6.66 15.13
CA LYS A 35 -23.63 6.97 15.09
C LYS A 35 -24.44 6.13 16.06
N ARG A 36 -23.90 4.97 16.45
CA ARG A 36 -24.54 3.98 17.32
C ARG A 36 -23.53 3.43 18.33
N SER A 37 -24.05 2.87 19.42
CA SER A 37 -23.22 2.14 20.38
C SER A 37 -22.60 0.91 19.72
N LEU A 38 -21.35 0.63 20.02
CA LEU A 38 -20.65 -0.60 19.61
C LEU A 38 -20.91 -1.77 20.57
N GLU A 39 -21.64 -1.54 21.66
CA GLU A 39 -21.93 -2.55 22.68
C GLU A 39 -22.49 -3.86 22.08
N PRO A 40 -23.45 -3.83 21.13
CA PRO A 40 -23.97 -5.07 20.55
C PRO A 40 -22.92 -5.90 19.81
N LEU A 41 -21.82 -5.29 19.36
CA LEU A 41 -20.74 -6.01 18.67
C LEU A 41 -19.84 -6.77 19.64
N ARG A 42 -19.91 -6.50 20.95
CA ARG A 42 -19.12 -7.18 21.98
C ARG A 42 -19.51 -8.64 22.21
N GLN A 43 -20.66 -9.07 21.67
CA GLN A 43 -21.05 -10.49 21.67
C GLN A 43 -20.13 -11.36 20.80
N PHE A 44 -19.36 -10.74 19.90
CA PHE A 44 -18.42 -11.42 19.02
C PHE A 44 -16.99 -11.26 19.52
N ASN A 45 -16.16 -12.28 19.31
CA ASN A 45 -14.77 -12.28 19.77
C ASN A 45 -13.84 -11.43 18.91
N PHE A 46 -14.15 -11.24 17.63
CA PHE A 46 -13.46 -10.30 16.75
C PHE A 46 -14.43 -9.67 15.75
N VAL A 47 -14.37 -8.34 15.59
CA VAL A 47 -15.17 -7.58 14.63
C VAL A 47 -14.31 -6.51 13.94
N ALA A 48 -14.43 -6.40 12.61
CA ALA A 48 -13.90 -5.28 11.85
C ALA A 48 -14.80 -4.98 10.64
N PRO A 49 -14.92 -3.74 10.16
CA PRO A 49 -15.69 -3.44 8.95
C PRO A 49 -14.94 -3.86 7.69
N ALA A 50 -15.68 -4.19 6.62
CA ALA A 50 -15.09 -4.44 5.31
C ALA A 50 -14.32 -3.20 4.80
N ALA A 51 -13.29 -3.41 4.00
CA ALA A 51 -12.51 -2.35 3.34
C ALA A 51 -12.71 -2.38 1.83
N HIS A 52 -12.61 -1.20 1.21
CA HIS A 52 -12.54 -1.07 -0.24
C HIS A 52 -11.08 -1.11 -0.74
N PRO A 53 -10.78 -1.79 -1.87
CA PRO A 53 -11.69 -2.59 -2.70
C PRO A 53 -11.92 -4.02 -2.19
N ALA A 54 -11.09 -4.51 -1.27
CA ALA A 54 -11.22 -5.85 -0.71
C ALA A 54 -10.58 -5.94 0.68
N GLY A 55 -10.98 -6.95 1.44
CA GLY A 55 -10.48 -7.22 2.79
C GLY A 55 -11.28 -6.49 3.86
N PHE A 56 -10.63 -6.21 4.99
CA PHE A 56 -11.24 -5.47 6.10
C PHE A 56 -10.39 -4.26 6.50
N SER A 57 -11.04 -3.26 7.06
CA SER A 57 -10.41 -2.02 7.50
C SER A 57 -9.91 -2.17 8.93
N ILE A 58 -8.69 -1.70 9.17
CA ILE A 58 -8.10 -1.65 10.51
C ILE A 58 -8.47 -0.36 11.26
N GLY A 59 -9.19 0.54 10.58
CA GLY A 59 -9.65 1.80 11.15
C GLY A 59 -10.71 1.60 12.23
N MET A 60 -11.35 0.43 12.29
CA MET A 60 -12.05 -0.03 13.47
C MET A 60 -11.78 -1.52 13.67
N MET A 61 -11.39 -1.91 14.88
CA MET A 61 -11.36 -3.31 15.28
C MET A 61 -11.88 -3.45 16.69
N LEU A 62 -12.62 -4.52 16.94
CA LEU A 62 -13.04 -4.96 18.25
C LEU A 62 -12.54 -6.38 18.46
N ALA A 63 -11.98 -6.69 19.62
CA ALA A 63 -11.55 -8.05 19.94
C ALA A 63 -11.62 -8.36 21.44
N SER A 64 -11.78 -9.64 21.78
CA SER A 64 -11.53 -10.12 23.13
C SER A 64 -10.02 -10.05 23.47
N PRO A 65 -9.66 -9.87 24.76
CA PRO A 65 -8.25 -9.89 25.16
C PRO A 65 -7.63 -11.24 24.81
N ASN A 66 -6.38 -11.22 24.33
CA ASN A 66 -5.62 -12.39 23.88
C ASN A 66 -6.26 -13.19 22.72
N HIS A 67 -7.11 -12.55 21.92
CA HIS A 67 -7.74 -13.20 20.75
C HIS A 67 -6.68 -13.84 19.82
N PRO A 68 -6.81 -15.13 19.44
CA PRO A 68 -5.81 -15.84 18.62
C PRO A 68 -5.48 -15.14 17.31
N PHE A 69 -6.49 -14.64 16.59
CA PHE A 69 -6.26 -13.87 15.36
C PHE A 69 -5.47 -12.59 15.58
N VAL A 70 -5.75 -11.83 16.64
CA VAL A 70 -5.00 -10.59 16.94
C VAL A 70 -3.56 -10.91 17.36
N LYS A 71 -3.35 -12.03 18.07
CA LYS A 71 -2.00 -12.56 18.32
C LYS A 71 -1.27 -12.93 17.03
N SER A 72 -1.96 -13.52 16.04
CA SER A 72 -1.39 -13.77 14.71
C SER A 72 -0.98 -12.48 14.01
N LEU A 73 -1.80 -11.42 14.08
CA LEU A 73 -1.41 -10.09 13.59
C LEU A 73 -0.10 -9.65 14.26
N VAL A 74 -0.07 -9.53 15.59
CA VAL A 74 1.14 -9.07 16.29
C VAL A 74 2.38 -9.93 15.94
N ASN A 75 2.25 -11.25 15.88
CA ASN A 75 3.36 -12.14 15.55
C ASN A 75 3.84 -12.01 14.09
N SER A 76 2.95 -11.66 13.15
CA SER A 76 3.29 -11.50 11.74
C SER A 76 3.95 -10.16 11.41
N LEU A 77 3.84 -9.14 12.28
CA LEU A 77 4.42 -7.82 12.06
C LEU A 77 5.90 -7.80 11.58
N PRO A 78 6.83 -8.63 12.11
CA PRO A 78 8.23 -8.62 11.65
C PRO A 78 8.39 -9.19 10.23
N ILE A 79 7.59 -10.20 9.89
CA ILE A 79 7.64 -10.88 8.58
C ILE A 79 7.19 -9.92 7.49
N PHE A 80 6.18 -9.09 7.79
CA PHE A 80 5.63 -8.10 6.87
C PHE A 80 6.31 -6.73 6.97
N ASN A 81 7.37 -6.56 7.76
CA ASN A 81 8.11 -5.29 7.82
C ASN A 81 8.95 -5.07 6.55
N HIS A 82 8.27 -4.84 5.44
CA HIS A 82 8.86 -4.54 4.15
C HIS A 82 8.94 -3.02 3.96
N ALA A 83 9.99 -2.54 3.30
CA ALA A 83 10.11 -1.13 2.96
C ALA A 83 10.44 -1.02 1.48
N TRP A 84 9.55 -0.40 0.72
CA TRP A 84 9.79 -0.02 -0.67
C TRP A 84 10.12 1.47 -0.72
N PRO A 85 11.39 1.83 -0.96
CA PRO A 85 11.78 3.22 -1.12
C PRO A 85 10.89 3.89 -2.18
N LEU A 86 10.46 5.12 -1.92
CA LEU A 86 9.59 5.94 -2.79
C LEU A 86 8.11 5.49 -2.90
N LEU A 87 7.76 4.30 -2.40
CA LEU A 87 6.38 3.79 -2.38
C LEU A 87 5.89 3.65 -0.92
N SER A 88 5.76 4.78 -0.25
CA SER A 88 5.22 4.88 1.12
C SER A 88 3.81 4.28 1.25
N TYR A 89 2.90 4.50 0.30
CA TYR A 89 1.54 3.98 0.34
C TYR A 89 1.52 2.45 0.33
N VAL A 90 2.30 1.85 -0.58
CA VAL A 90 2.47 0.39 -0.66
C VAL A 90 3.13 -0.13 0.62
N THR A 91 4.20 0.52 1.07
CA THR A 91 4.92 0.17 2.29
C THR A 91 3.99 0.15 3.51
N ILE A 92 3.15 1.17 3.68
CA ILE A 92 2.20 1.27 4.80
C ILE A 92 1.14 0.17 4.69
N MET A 93 0.45 0.08 3.54
CA MET A 93 -0.67 -0.85 3.34
C MET A 93 -0.28 -2.32 3.50
N PHE A 94 0.88 -2.72 2.99
CA PHE A 94 1.35 -4.11 2.99
C PHE A 94 2.16 -4.50 4.22
N SER A 95 2.63 -3.54 5.04
CA SER A 95 3.39 -3.88 6.24
C SER A 95 2.56 -3.91 7.50
N THR A 96 1.65 -2.96 7.67
CA THR A 96 0.86 -2.80 8.90
C THR A 96 -0.59 -2.41 8.64
N GLY A 97 -0.93 -1.95 7.42
CA GLY A 97 -2.24 -1.47 7.05
C GLY A 97 -3.29 -2.56 6.77
N CYS A 98 -4.40 -2.16 6.14
CA CYS A 98 -5.53 -3.06 5.86
C CYS A 98 -5.15 -4.27 4.99
N HIS A 99 -4.25 -4.11 4.03
CA HIS A 99 -3.86 -5.22 3.15
C HIS A 99 -3.06 -6.26 3.94
N TYR A 100 -2.10 -5.82 4.75
CA TYR A 100 -1.38 -6.69 5.68
C TYR A 100 -2.34 -7.51 6.56
N ALA A 101 -3.26 -6.82 7.25
CA ALA A 101 -4.15 -7.48 8.20
C ALA A 101 -5.11 -8.45 7.49
N SER A 102 -5.59 -8.07 6.30
CA SER A 102 -6.42 -8.91 5.44
C SER A 102 -5.67 -10.14 4.92
N THR A 103 -4.39 -10.03 4.60
CA THR A 103 -3.55 -11.18 4.24
C THR A 103 -3.40 -12.14 5.41
N VAL A 104 -3.15 -11.65 6.63
CA VAL A 104 -3.09 -12.52 7.82
C VAL A 104 -4.45 -13.21 8.08
N TYR A 105 -5.56 -12.51 7.82
CA TYR A 105 -6.91 -13.07 7.90
C TYR A 105 -7.14 -14.22 6.91
N THR A 106 -6.72 -14.08 5.65
CA THR A 106 -6.89 -15.15 4.65
C THR A 106 -6.04 -16.37 4.94
N LEU A 107 -4.93 -16.21 5.67
CA LEU A 107 -4.09 -17.31 6.13
C LEU A 107 -4.66 -18.09 7.33
N GLN A 108 -5.73 -17.60 7.98
CA GLN A 108 -6.37 -18.34 9.06
C GLN A 108 -7.15 -19.55 8.50
N LYS A 109 -6.90 -20.74 9.10
CA LYS A 109 -7.58 -21.99 8.76
C LYS A 109 -9.07 -21.96 9.13
N ASP A 110 -9.36 -21.46 10.33
CA ASP A 110 -10.71 -21.26 10.82
C ASP A 110 -10.96 -19.76 11.00
N ARG A 111 -12.06 -19.29 10.41
CA ARG A 111 -12.51 -17.88 10.43
C ARG A 111 -13.93 -17.75 10.99
N SER A 112 -14.49 -18.84 11.51
CA SER A 112 -15.87 -18.91 12.02
C SER A 112 -16.14 -17.95 13.19
N ASP A 113 -15.09 -17.51 13.88
CA ASP A 113 -15.13 -16.56 14.99
C ASP A 113 -14.83 -15.10 14.57
N LEU A 114 -14.44 -14.89 13.31
CA LEU A 114 -14.02 -13.58 12.80
C LEU A 114 -15.19 -12.92 12.06
N ARG A 115 -15.73 -11.82 12.60
CA ARG A 115 -16.84 -11.10 11.97
C ARG A 115 -16.32 -9.91 11.17
N ILE A 116 -16.39 -10.01 9.85
CA ILE A 116 -16.17 -8.85 8.98
C ILE A 116 -17.53 -8.24 8.64
N LEU A 117 -17.76 -7.01 9.06
CA LEU A 117 -19.00 -6.29 8.79
C LEU A 117 -18.99 -5.82 7.33
N SER A 118 -19.54 -6.65 6.46
CA SER A 118 -20.08 -6.25 5.16
C SER A 118 -21.53 -5.84 5.31
N GLY A 119 -22.24 -5.62 4.21
CA GLY A 119 -23.69 -5.46 4.22
C GLY A 119 -24.47 -6.73 3.84
N THR A 120 -25.73 -6.51 3.47
CA THR A 120 -26.67 -7.55 3.03
C THR A 120 -26.42 -7.94 1.57
N LEU A 121 -27.10 -8.97 1.07
CA LEU A 121 -27.02 -9.34 -0.35
C LEU A 121 -27.44 -8.18 -1.27
N ASP A 122 -28.44 -7.41 -0.88
CA ASP A 122 -28.93 -6.26 -1.66
C ASP A 122 -28.01 -5.03 -1.55
N ASN A 123 -27.22 -4.93 -0.48
CA ASN A 123 -26.29 -3.83 -0.27
C ASN A 123 -24.99 -4.34 0.38
N PRO A 124 -24.10 -5.00 -0.37
CA PRO A 124 -22.91 -5.66 0.18
C PRO A 124 -21.91 -4.67 0.80
N ASN A 125 -21.98 -3.40 0.41
CA ASN A 125 -21.07 -2.34 0.82
C ASN A 125 -21.57 -1.52 2.02
N MET A 126 -22.71 -1.88 2.62
CA MET A 126 -23.39 -1.10 3.67
C MET A 126 -22.49 -0.68 4.84
N HIS A 127 -21.62 -1.57 5.28
CA HIS A 127 -20.70 -1.34 6.41
C HIS A 127 -19.24 -1.12 5.98
N MET A 128 -18.98 -1.06 4.67
CA MET A 128 -17.64 -0.92 4.14
C MET A 128 -17.10 0.50 4.38
N LEU A 129 -15.88 0.60 4.91
CA LEU A 129 -15.19 1.88 5.05
C LEU A 129 -14.42 2.22 3.76
N ASN A 130 -14.70 3.38 3.19
CA ASN A 130 -14.08 3.87 1.96
C ASN A 130 -14.13 5.40 1.86
N GLY A 131 -13.03 6.10 2.15
CA GLY A 131 -12.99 7.56 2.07
C GLY A 131 -14.13 8.21 2.86
N PHE A 132 -14.72 9.29 2.36
CA PHE A 132 -15.89 9.88 3.00
C PHE A 132 -17.14 9.02 2.75
N VAL A 133 -17.68 8.36 3.78
CA VAL A 133 -18.85 7.49 3.65
C VAL A 133 -19.71 7.51 4.93
N ASP A 134 -21.03 7.50 4.74
CA ASP A 134 -22.00 7.40 5.84
C ASP A 134 -22.59 5.98 5.88
N THR A 135 -22.19 5.21 6.90
CA THR A 135 -22.64 3.83 7.15
C THR A 135 -23.66 3.80 8.29
N PRO A 136 -24.35 2.68 8.56
CA PRO A 136 -25.24 2.59 9.71
C PRO A 136 -24.53 2.82 11.07
N LEU A 137 -23.26 2.43 11.19
CA LEU A 137 -22.49 2.51 12.44
C LEU A 137 -21.67 3.79 12.56
N PHE A 138 -21.12 4.28 11.45
CA PHE A 138 -20.16 5.38 11.43
C PHE A 138 -20.45 6.36 10.32
N ARG A 139 -20.21 7.64 10.59
CA ARG A 139 -19.85 8.61 9.56
C ARG A 139 -18.32 8.67 9.49
N HIS A 140 -17.75 8.13 8.43
CA HIS A 140 -16.31 8.12 8.19
C HIS A 140 -15.92 9.39 7.44
N LEU A 141 -15.05 10.21 8.03
CA LEU A 141 -14.70 11.52 7.48
C LEU A 141 -13.62 11.43 6.39
N GLY A 142 -13.03 10.25 6.18
CA GLY A 142 -12.12 9.99 5.06
C GLY A 142 -10.77 10.68 5.19
N SER A 143 -10.26 10.81 6.41
CA SER A 143 -8.98 11.42 6.70
C SER A 143 -7.85 10.60 6.10
N SER A 144 -7.38 11.05 4.95
CA SER A 144 -6.27 10.45 4.21
C SER A 144 -4.91 11.00 4.71
N SER A 145 -4.78 11.23 6.02
CA SER A 145 -3.67 11.99 6.63
C SER A 145 -2.29 11.39 6.41
N TRP A 146 -2.20 10.10 6.09
CA TRP A 146 -0.95 9.39 5.80
C TRP A 146 -0.64 9.28 4.30
N HIS A 147 -1.55 9.71 3.40
CA HIS A 147 -1.33 9.66 1.96
C HIS A 147 -0.25 10.67 1.54
N ASN A 148 0.80 10.17 0.87
CA ASN A 148 1.83 11.01 0.24
C ASN A 148 1.58 11.15 -1.28
N LYS A 149 2.58 11.67 -2.02
CA LYS A 149 2.48 11.91 -3.47
C LYS A 149 2.25 10.63 -4.28
N ASP A 150 2.87 9.53 -3.85
CA ASP A 150 2.71 8.20 -4.43
C ASP A 150 1.28 7.66 -4.33
N ALA A 151 0.58 7.96 -3.23
CA ALA A 151 -0.83 7.61 -3.06
C ALA A 151 -1.69 8.22 -4.17
N ARG A 152 -1.43 9.47 -4.56
CA ARG A 152 -2.16 10.12 -5.66
C ARG A 152 -1.94 9.41 -6.99
N LEU A 153 -0.68 9.03 -7.28
CA LEU A 153 -0.36 8.28 -8.50
C LEU A 153 -1.06 6.91 -8.51
N ILE A 154 -0.99 6.17 -7.41
CA ILE A 154 -1.63 4.86 -7.28
C ILE A 154 -3.15 4.97 -7.44
N LEU A 155 -3.77 5.98 -6.83
CA LEU A 155 -5.21 6.22 -6.93
C LEU A 155 -5.63 6.66 -8.34
N LEU A 156 -4.79 7.38 -9.08
CA LEU A 156 -5.04 7.71 -10.49
C LEU A 156 -4.99 6.48 -11.40
N LEU A 157 -4.11 5.52 -11.08
CA LEU A 157 -3.91 4.31 -11.88
C LEU A 157 -4.82 3.15 -11.46
N LYS A 158 -5.62 3.31 -10.38
CA LYS A 158 -6.35 2.19 -9.74
C LYS A 158 -7.34 1.48 -10.67
N ASP A 159 -7.96 2.23 -11.60
CA ASP A 159 -9.00 1.73 -12.49
C ASP A 159 -8.43 1.28 -13.85
N ILE A 160 -7.12 1.39 -14.05
CA ILE A 160 -6.45 0.98 -15.28
C ILE A 160 -6.07 -0.49 -15.17
N GLU A 161 -6.41 -1.27 -16.20
CA GLU A 161 -6.01 -2.67 -16.26
C GLU A 161 -4.48 -2.82 -16.19
N LEU A 162 -4.01 -3.75 -15.36
CA LEU A 162 -2.59 -4.07 -15.22
C LEU A 162 -1.89 -4.33 -16.56
N LYS A 163 -2.58 -4.95 -17.52
CA LYS A 163 -2.06 -5.20 -18.87
C LYS A 163 -1.74 -3.91 -19.63
N MET A 164 -2.59 -2.89 -19.48
CA MET A 164 -2.40 -1.58 -20.12
C MET A 164 -1.24 -0.82 -19.49
N ILE A 165 -1.12 -0.86 -18.16
CA ILE A 165 0.04 -0.30 -17.45
C ILE A 165 1.33 -1.01 -17.89
N PHE A 166 1.31 -2.34 -17.96
CA PHE A 166 2.44 -3.12 -18.43
C PHE A 166 2.84 -2.75 -19.87
N LEU A 167 1.88 -2.70 -20.79
CA LEU A 167 2.13 -2.32 -22.18
C LEU A 167 2.72 -0.90 -22.28
N ALA A 168 2.15 0.08 -21.57
CA ALA A 168 2.66 1.45 -21.54
C ALA A 168 4.09 1.51 -20.99
N SER A 169 4.40 0.72 -19.96
CA SER A 169 5.76 0.66 -19.39
C SER A 169 6.78 0.06 -20.36
N VAL A 170 6.41 -0.99 -21.11
CA VAL A 170 7.25 -1.61 -22.14
C VAL A 170 7.52 -0.62 -23.28
N ILE A 171 6.49 0.08 -23.76
CA ILE A 171 6.64 1.11 -24.80
C ILE A 171 7.57 2.23 -24.31
N LEU A 172 7.37 2.73 -23.10
CA LEU A 172 8.19 3.80 -22.52
C LEU A 172 9.66 3.37 -22.40
N ILE A 173 9.93 2.17 -21.89
CA ILE A 173 11.30 1.65 -21.78
C ILE A 173 11.92 1.49 -23.17
N GLY A 174 11.16 1.00 -24.15
CA GLY A 174 11.61 0.88 -25.54
C GLY A 174 11.99 2.22 -26.17
N VAL A 175 11.18 3.26 -25.95
CA VAL A 175 11.45 4.63 -26.42
C VAL A 175 12.67 5.23 -25.72
N LEU A 176 12.82 5.05 -24.42
CA LEU A 176 13.99 5.55 -23.69
C LEU A 176 15.27 4.84 -24.12
N ALA A 177 15.21 3.52 -24.34
CA ALA A 177 16.34 2.74 -24.84
C ALA A 177 16.74 3.18 -26.25
N SER A 178 15.78 3.41 -27.15
CA SER A 178 16.08 3.86 -28.52
C SER A 178 16.66 5.28 -28.54
N LEU A 179 16.14 6.21 -27.73
CA LEU A 179 16.72 7.54 -27.55
C LEU A 179 18.14 7.49 -26.97
N PHE A 180 18.39 6.61 -26.00
CA PHE A 180 19.73 6.43 -25.44
C PHE A 180 20.71 5.88 -26.47
N LEU A 181 20.31 4.87 -27.24
CA LEU A 181 21.12 4.30 -28.33
C LEU A 181 21.38 5.32 -29.43
N TYR A 182 20.36 6.10 -29.82
CA TYR A 182 20.51 7.20 -30.78
C TYR A 182 21.49 8.26 -30.28
N CYS A 183 21.36 8.70 -29.03
CA CYS A 183 22.29 9.65 -28.41
C CYS A 183 23.72 9.10 -28.36
N ARG A 184 23.92 7.81 -28.07
CA ARG A 184 25.25 7.18 -28.10
C ARG A 184 25.82 7.11 -29.51
N TRP A 185 25.00 6.71 -30.48
CA TRP A 185 25.39 6.65 -31.89
C TRP A 185 25.77 8.03 -32.42
N ALA A 186 24.96 9.06 -32.14
CA ALA A 186 25.25 10.44 -32.53
C ALA A 186 26.57 10.94 -31.93
N ARG A 187 26.83 10.66 -30.64
CA ARG A 187 28.11 11.00 -29.99
C ARG A 187 29.30 10.28 -30.63
N HIS A 188 29.19 8.99 -30.92
CA HIS A 188 30.25 8.22 -31.57
C HIS A 188 30.56 8.76 -32.97
N ARG A 189 29.52 9.13 -33.73
CA ARG A 189 29.67 9.70 -35.07
C ARG A 189 30.35 11.07 -35.05
N LEU A 190 30.07 11.89 -34.04
CA LEU A 190 30.73 13.19 -33.82
C LEU A 190 32.22 13.02 -33.46
N SER A 191 32.55 12.10 -32.54
CA SER A 191 33.94 11.78 -32.18
C SER A 191 34.74 11.30 -33.39
N SER A 192 34.19 10.36 -34.16
CA SER A 192 34.86 9.83 -35.36
C SER A 192 35.10 10.90 -36.43
N ARG A 193 34.21 11.90 -36.57
CA ARG A 193 34.45 13.05 -37.47
C ARG A 193 35.58 13.94 -36.98
N GLN A 194 35.68 14.19 -35.67
CA GLN A 194 36.79 14.96 -35.08
C GLN A 194 38.14 14.24 -35.25
N ASP A 195 38.17 12.91 -35.12
CA ASP A 195 39.38 12.10 -35.35
C ASP A 195 39.82 12.13 -36.81
N VAL A 196 38.89 12.13 -37.77
CA VAL A 196 39.23 12.26 -39.20
C VAL A 196 39.77 13.66 -39.51
N GLU A 197 39.14 14.72 -39.00
CA GLU A 197 39.62 16.09 -39.20
C GLU A 197 40.97 16.37 -38.52
N SER A 198 41.24 15.77 -37.36
CA SER A 198 42.54 15.91 -36.68
C SER A 198 43.66 15.18 -37.43
N ASN A 199 43.40 13.96 -37.94
CA ASN A 199 44.35 13.22 -38.77
C ASN A 199 44.64 13.92 -40.12
N LEU A 200 43.66 14.63 -40.70
CA LEU A 200 43.86 15.44 -41.91
C LEU A 200 44.65 16.73 -41.65
N ARG A 201 44.71 17.22 -40.41
CA ARG A 201 45.49 18.41 -40.02
C ARG A 201 46.94 18.10 -39.63
N ILE A 202 47.32 16.83 -39.48
CA ILE A 202 48.72 16.43 -39.29
C ILE A 202 49.35 16.30 -40.68
N PRO A 203 50.25 17.21 -41.11
CA PRO A 203 50.91 17.07 -42.40
C PRO A 203 51.79 15.82 -42.36
N SER A 204 51.78 15.03 -43.43
CA SER A 204 52.65 13.87 -43.63
C SER A 204 54.13 14.29 -43.65
N LEU A 205 54.74 14.41 -42.47
CA LEU A 205 56.18 14.52 -42.29
C LEU A 205 56.79 13.13 -42.29
N LYS A 206 56.74 12.46 -43.45
CA LYS A 206 57.42 11.20 -43.71
C LYS A 206 57.77 11.08 -45.19
N TYR A 207 58.95 11.59 -45.54
CA TYR A 207 60.09 10.87 -46.10
C TYR A 207 60.92 11.78 -47.00
N MET A 208 62.21 11.79 -46.67
CA MET A 208 63.37 12.31 -47.38
C MET A 208 63.55 11.64 -48.74
#